data_AF-A0AAJ2FQY9-F1
#
_entry.id   AF-A0AAJ2FQY9-F1
#
_cell.length_a   1.000
_cell.length_b   1.000
_cell.length_c   1.000
_cell.angle_alpha   90.00
_cell.angle_beta   90.00
_cell.angle_gamma   90.00
#
_symmetry.space_group_name_H-M   'P 1'
#
loop_
_entity.id
_entity.type
_entity.pdbx_description
1 polymer ?
#
loop_
_entity_poly.entity_id
_entity_poly.type
_entity_poly.pdbx_seq_one_letter_code
_entity_poly.pdbx_strand_id
1 'polypeptide(L)' 'MFEVTGARSTHVSLRLDRHRRNLRTQTLHAPVDYKLHELGKWALNQALTVPTFYS' A
#
# COMPACT_ATOMS: atom_id res chain seq x y z
N MET A 1 -1.63 -2.90 15.05
CA MET A 1 -1.93 -1.57 15.65
C MET A 1 -3.11 -1.69 16.61
N PHE A 2 -4.35 -1.93 16.13
CA PHE A 2 -5.52 -2.06 17.02
C PHE A 2 -5.46 -3.24 18.01
N GLU A 3 -4.79 -4.33 17.63
CA GLU A 3 -4.58 -5.50 18.50
C GLU A 3 -3.83 -5.17 19.80
N VAL A 4 -2.95 -4.16 19.79
CA VAL A 4 -2.16 -3.76 20.98
C VAL A 4 -2.73 -2.55 21.71
N THR A 5 -3.62 -1.78 21.09
CA THR A 5 -4.24 -0.58 21.69
C THR A 5 -5.58 -0.86 22.37
N GLY A 6 -6.18 -2.03 22.13
CA GLY A 6 -7.40 -2.52 22.81
C GLY A 6 -8.69 -1.82 22.36
N ALA A 7 -9.83 -2.31 22.88
CA ALA A 7 -11.17 -1.90 22.41
C ALA A 7 -11.46 -0.39 22.59
N ARG A 8 -10.93 0.27 23.63
CA ARG A 8 -11.15 1.71 23.85
C ARG A 8 -10.58 2.60 22.74
N SER A 9 -9.58 2.08 22.00
CA SER A 9 -8.93 2.83 20.91
C SER A 9 -9.81 3.02 19.67
N THR A 10 -10.98 2.37 19.60
CA THR A 10 -11.95 2.55 18.51
C THR A 10 -12.88 3.75 18.69
N HIS A 11 -12.72 4.53 19.78
CA HIS A 11 -13.55 5.71 20.02
C HIS A 11 -13.40 6.76 18.91
N VAL A 12 -14.52 7.25 18.38
CA VAL A 12 -14.54 8.16 17.21
C VAL A 12 -13.73 9.42 17.42
N SER A 13 -13.66 9.97 18.65
CA SER A 13 -12.85 11.17 18.92
C SER A 13 -11.35 10.98 18.66
N LEU A 14 -10.83 9.76 18.77
CA LEU A 14 -9.41 9.45 18.56
C LEU A 14 -9.06 9.35 17.06
N ARG A 15 -10.03 8.93 16.24
CA ARG A 15 -9.90 8.77 14.77
C ARG A 15 -8.67 7.97 14.35
N LEU A 16 -8.27 6.95 15.11
CA LEU A 16 -7.05 6.17 14.81
C LEU A 16 -7.17 5.35 13.51
N ASP A 17 -8.41 5.07 13.09
CA ASP A 17 -8.75 4.46 11.82
C ASP A 17 -8.34 5.33 10.60
N ARG A 18 -8.10 6.64 10.81
CA ARG A 18 -7.65 7.56 9.75
C ARG A 18 -6.39 7.07 9.06
N HIS A 19 -5.46 6.46 9.79
CA HIS A 19 -4.20 5.99 9.23
C HIS A 19 -4.43 4.84 8.25
N ARG A 20 -5.31 3.89 8.59
CA ARG A 20 -5.72 2.82 7.68
C ARG A 20 -6.48 3.36 6.47
N ARG A 21 -7.43 4.27 6.68
CA ARG A 21 -8.20 4.87 5.58
C ARG A 21 -7.30 5.63 4.61
N ASN A 22 -6.44 6.50 5.12
CA ASN A 22 -5.52 7.30 4.30
C ASN A 22 -4.59 6.40 3.49
N LEU A 23 -3.95 5.42 4.14
CA LEU A 23 -3.06 4.50 3.44
C LEU A 23 -3.82 3.69 2.39
N ARG A 24 -4.98 3.14 2.74
CA ARG A 24 -5.80 2.34 1.81
C ARG A 24 -6.25 3.16 0.59
N THR A 25 -6.54 4.45 0.76
CA THR A 25 -6.85 5.34 -0.36
C THR A 25 -5.61 5.59 -1.22
N GLN A 26 -4.48 5.95 -0.60
CA GLN A 26 -3.26 6.28 -1.35
C GLN A 26 -2.71 5.08 -2.13
N THR A 27 -2.76 3.87 -1.57
CA THR A 27 -2.25 2.66 -2.22
C THR A 27 -3.04 2.24 -3.46
N LEU A 28 -4.21 2.85 -3.72
CA LEU A 28 -4.99 2.58 -4.93
C LEU A 28 -4.50 3.37 -6.16
N HIS A 29 -3.65 4.39 -5.95
CA HIS A 29 -3.17 5.24 -7.05
C HIS A 29 -2.37 4.45 -8.11
N ALA A 30 -1.55 3.50 -7.66
CA ALA A 30 -0.78 2.60 -8.51
C ALA A 30 -0.99 1.17 -8.02
N PRO A 31 -1.58 0.27 -8.84
CA PRO A 31 -1.85 -1.09 -8.40
C PRO A 31 -0.55 -1.84 -8.09
N VAL A 32 -0.46 -2.40 -6.88
CA VAL A 32 0.74 -3.10 -6.40
C VAL A 32 1.05 -4.36 -7.22
N ASP A 33 0.04 -5.01 -7.78
CA ASP A 33 0.21 -6.25 -8.56
C ASP A 33 1.07 -6.02 -9.81
N TYR A 34 0.90 -4.89 -10.50
CA TYR A 34 1.75 -4.53 -11.65
C TYR A 34 3.19 -4.23 -11.22
N LYS A 35 3.37 -3.60 -10.04
CA LYS A 35 4.71 -3.37 -9.47
C LYS A 35 5.42 -4.65 -9.12
N LEU A 36 4.72 -5.63 -8.55
CA LEU A 36 5.28 -6.96 -8.31
C LEU A 36 5.61 -7.69 -9.61
N HIS A 37 4.75 -7.56 -10.63
CA HIS A 37 5.00 -8.14 -11.95
C HIS A 37 6.25 -7.55 -12.63
N GLU A 38 6.42 -6.23 -12.57
CA GLU A 38 7.60 -5.52 -13.07
C GLU A 38 8.89 -5.95 -12.36
N LEU A 39 8.87 -6.01 -11.03
CA LEU A 39 9.99 -6.51 -10.24
C LEU A 39 10.29 -7.98 -10.56
N GLY A 40 9.26 -8.81 -10.79
CA GLY A 40 9.41 -10.20 -11.19
C GLY A 40 10.08 -10.36 -12.56
N LYS A 41 9.71 -9.53 -13.53
CA LYS A 41 10.38 -9.50 -14.85
C LYS A 41 11.85 -9.14 -14.74
N TRP A 42 12.18 -8.16 -13.89
CA TRP A 42 13.57 -7.80 -13.65
C TRP A 42 14.34 -8.92 -12.95
N ALA A 43 13.79 -9.48 -11.87
CA ALA A 43 14.45 -10.52 -11.08
C ALA A 43 14.67 -11.83 -11.87
N LEU A 44 13.69 -12.22 -12.71
CA LEU A 44 13.75 -13.47 -13.47
C LEU A 44 14.45 -13.35 -14.81
N ASN A 45 14.22 -12.24 -15.54
CA ASN A 45 14.64 -12.09 -16.94
C ASN A 45 15.69 -11.00 -17.16
N GLN A 46 16.13 -10.29 -16.11
CA GLN A 46 17.01 -9.11 -16.19
C GLN A 46 16.47 -8.01 -17.10
N ALA A 47 15.15 -8.00 -17.32
CA ALA A 47 14.48 -7.02 -18.17
C ALA A 47 14.22 -5.74 -17.36
N LEU A 48 14.70 -4.60 -17.86
CA LEU A 48 14.38 -3.29 -17.30
C LEU A 48 12.92 -2.91 -17.58
N THR A 49 12.31 -2.16 -16.67
CA THR A 49 10.97 -1.60 -16.85
C THR A 49 10.98 -0.51 -17.91
N VAL A 50 9.88 -0.37 -18.64
CA VAL A 50 9.68 0.75 -19.58
C VAL A 50 9.30 1.99 -18.76
N PRO A 51 10.03 3.11 -18.88
CA PRO A 51 9.69 4.33 -18.15
C PRO A 51 8.33 4.89 -18.59
N THR A 52 7.44 5.10 -17.61
CA THR A 52 6.13 5.73 -17.79
C THR A 52 5.81 6.64 -16.60
N PHE A 53 4.69 7.35 -16.62
CA PHE A 53 4.24 8.14 -15.45
C PHE A 53 4.00 7.31 -14.19
N TYR A 54 3.86 5.98 -14.34
CA TYR A 54 3.55 5.07 -13.26
C TYR A 54 4.60 3.98 -13.07
N SER A 55 5.71 3.96 -13.85
CA SER A 55 6.74 2.92 -13.83
C SER A 55 8.13 3.38 -14.23
#